data_AF-A0A645DJN0-F1
#
_entry.id   AF-A0A645DJN0-F1
#
_cell.length_a   1.000
_cell.length_b   1.000
_cell.length_c   1.000
_cell.angle_alpha   90.00
_cell.angle_beta   90.00
_cell.angle_gamma   90.00
#
_symmetry.space_group_name_H-M   'P 1'
#
loop_
_entity.id
_entity.type
_entity.pdbx_description
1 polymer ?
#
loop_
_entity_poly.entity_id
_entity_poly.type
_entity_poly.pdbx_seq_one_letter_code
_entity_poly.pdbx_strand_id
1 'polypeptide(L)'
;MTTGFSPDNLVGDVASFLATTIFTLPIFYFFKQNKKHANRNKILGVVTGTLAMTIFMSIANYFVITPLYLMFFGLNANQMLGMPLVNYVLIGIVPFNLIKGFIVSAAFLVLHAKLLPWLSRKQHALEQRHTI
;
A
#
# COMPACT_ATOMS: atom_id res chain seq x y z
N MET A 1 -9.59 25.08 13.84
CA MET A 1 -8.22 24.54 13.99
C MET A 1 -8.05 23.47 12.93
N THR A 2 -7.03 23.56 12.09
CA THR A 2 -6.79 22.60 10.99
C THR A 2 -6.26 21.30 11.59
N THR A 3 -7.13 20.29 11.70
CA THR A 3 -6.78 18.96 12.22
C THR A 3 -5.68 18.26 11.41
N GLY A 4 -5.44 18.66 10.15
CA GLY A 4 -4.44 18.05 9.28
C GLY A 4 -2.97 18.21 9.71
N PHE A 5 -2.65 19.06 10.69
CA PHE A 5 -1.27 19.24 11.19
C PHE A 5 -1.04 18.64 12.59
N SER A 6 -2.00 17.87 13.12
CA SER A 6 -1.79 17.23 14.42
C SER A 6 -0.77 16.08 14.29
N PRO A 7 0.12 15.89 15.29
CA PRO A 7 1.19 14.89 15.20
C PRO A 7 0.70 13.46 14.94
N ASP A 8 -0.47 13.10 15.47
CA ASP A 8 -1.13 11.80 15.30
C ASP A 8 -1.62 11.56 13.86
N ASN A 9 -2.11 12.60 13.18
CA ASN A 9 -2.50 12.52 11.77
C ASN A 9 -1.27 12.38 10.87
N LEU A 10 -0.20 13.11 11.17
CA LEU A 10 1.05 13.03 10.40
C LEU A 10 1.67 11.62 10.42
N VAL A 11 1.63 10.93 11.57
CA VAL A 11 2.09 9.54 11.67
C VAL A 11 1.30 8.63 10.74
N GLY A 12 -0.03 8.80 10.70
CA GLY A 12 -0.92 8.03 9.85
C GLY A 12 -0.68 8.27 8.36
N ASP A 13 -0.45 9.53 7.98
CA ASP A 13 -0.15 9.92 6.60
C ASP A 13 1.20 9.37 6.13
N VAL A 14 2.24 9.48 6.95
CA VAL A 14 3.56 8.91 6.65
C VAL A 14 3.49 7.39 6.56
N ALA A 15 2.79 6.73 7.48
CA ALA A 15 2.60 5.28 7.45
C ALA A 15 1.86 4.85 6.16
N SER A 16 0.83 5.60 5.76
CA SER A 16 0.07 5.34 4.54
C SER A 16 0.93 5.50 3.29
N PHE A 17 1.73 6.57 3.23
CA PHE A 17 2.70 6.78 2.14
C PHE A 17 3.67 5.60 2.04
N LEU A 18 4.35 5.24 3.12
CA LEU A 18 5.31 4.14 3.14
C LEU A 18 4.67 2.80 2.74
N ALA A 19 3.47 2.50 3.25
CA ALA A 19 2.73 1.30 2.86
C ALA A 19 2.49 1.26 1.34
N THR A 20 2.01 2.36 0.75
CA THR A 20 1.74 2.41 -0.70
C THR A 20 3.00 2.32 -1.55
N THR A 21 4.10 2.95 -1.13
CA THR A 21 5.39 2.85 -1.82
C THR A 21 5.90 1.42 -1.82
N ILE A 22 5.94 0.77 -0.65
CA ILE A 22 6.46 -0.60 -0.50
C ILE A 22 5.59 -1.60 -1.24
N PHE A 23 4.28 -1.42 -1.24
CA PHE A 23 3.35 -2.25 -2.01
C PHE A 23 3.58 -2.12 -3.52
N THR A 24 3.82 -0.90 -4.01
CA THR A 24 3.86 -0.60 -5.45
C THR A 24 5.19 -0.98 -6.09
N LEU A 25 6.31 -0.95 -5.35
CA LEU A 25 7.63 -1.26 -5.89
C LEU A 25 7.75 -2.69 -6.48
N PRO A 26 7.34 -3.76 -5.78
CA PRO A 26 7.35 -5.11 -6.36
C PRO A 26 6.38 -5.24 -7.55
N ILE A 27 5.21 -4.62 -7.47
CA ILE A 27 4.23 -4.59 -8.57
C ILE A 27 4.88 -4.00 -9.82
N PHE A 28 5.51 -2.83 -9.70
CA PHE A 28 6.22 -2.18 -10.80
C PHE A 28 7.32 -3.08 -11.37
N TYR A 29 8.16 -3.66 -10.50
CA TYR A 29 9.26 -4.53 -10.91
C TYR A 29 8.78 -5.72 -11.74
N PHE A 30 7.76 -6.45 -11.27
CA PHE A 30 7.25 -7.62 -11.98
C PHE A 30 6.48 -7.24 -13.26
N PHE A 31 5.69 -6.16 -13.25
CA PHE A 31 4.93 -5.72 -14.42
C PHE A 31 5.84 -5.24 -15.57
N LYS A 32 7.03 -4.73 -15.26
CA LYS A 32 8.03 -4.31 -16.26
C LYS A 32 8.73 -5.50 -16.96
N GLN A 33 8.69 -6.69 -16.37
CA GLN A 33 9.35 -7.88 -16.95
C GLN A 33 8.69 -8.35 -18.25
N ASN A 34 9.35 -9.27 -18.95
CA ASN A 34 8.96 -9.75 -20.28
C ASN A 34 7.47 -10.13 -20.37
N LYS A 35 6.79 -9.58 -21.39
CA LYS A 35 5.35 -9.76 -21.65
C LYS A 35 4.95 -11.20 -21.93
N LYS A 36 5.89 -12.09 -22.30
CA LYS A 36 5.62 -13.53 -22.51
C LYS A 36 4.95 -14.19 -21.30
N HIS A 37 5.19 -13.69 -20.09
CA HIS A 37 4.60 -14.19 -18.84
C HIS A 37 3.74 -13.15 -18.11
N ALA A 38 3.04 -12.29 -18.85
CA ALA A 38 2.31 -11.15 -18.28
C ALA A 38 1.34 -11.52 -17.14
N ASN A 39 0.55 -12.59 -17.26
CA ASN A 39 -0.39 -12.98 -16.20
C ASN A 39 0.32 -13.47 -14.93
N ARG A 40 1.38 -14.27 -15.08
CA ARG A 40 2.21 -14.72 -13.96
C ARG A 40 2.88 -13.54 -13.25
N ASN A 41 3.41 -12.59 -14.03
CA ASN A 41 4.06 -11.40 -13.48
C ASN A 41 3.06 -10.52 -12.71
N LYS A 42 1.81 -10.40 -13.19
CA LYS A 42 0.76 -9.67 -12.46
C LYS A 42 0.49 -10.27 -11.09
N ILE A 43 0.32 -11.59 -11.03
CA ILE A 43 0.06 -12.32 -9.78
C ILE A 43 1.26 -12.20 -8.84
N LEU A 44 2.47 -12.45 -9.33
CA LEU A 44 3.69 -12.34 -8.52
C LEU A 44 3.90 -10.92 -7.98
N GLY A 45 3.69 -9.90 -8.79
CA GLY A 45 3.80 -8.50 -8.37
C GLY A 45 2.83 -8.16 -7.24
N VAL A 46 1.55 -8.54 -7.40
CA VAL A 46 0.51 -8.30 -6.38
C VAL A 46 0.79 -9.07 -5.08
N VAL A 47 1.14 -10.35 -5.17
CA VAL A 47 1.41 -11.19 -4.00
C VAL A 47 2.64 -10.69 -3.26
N THR A 48 3.75 -10.47 -3.97
CA THR A 48 5.00 -9.99 -3.35
C THR A 48 4.85 -8.58 -2.79
N GLY A 49 4.15 -7.69 -3.49
CA GLY A 49 3.83 -6.34 -3.00
C GLY A 49 2.99 -6.37 -1.72
N THR A 50 1.95 -7.21 -1.69
CA THR A 50 1.10 -7.37 -0.50
C THR A 50 1.90 -7.91 0.68
N LEU A 51 2.69 -8.96 0.48
CA LEU A 51 3.52 -9.53 1.54
C LEU A 51 4.58 -8.54 2.05
N ALA A 52 5.26 -7.84 1.15
CA ALA A 52 6.25 -6.83 1.53
C ALA A 52 5.63 -5.70 2.36
N MET A 53 4.47 -5.19 1.93
CA MET A 53 3.72 -4.18 2.68
C MET A 53 3.29 -4.72 4.05
N THR A 54 2.72 -5.92 4.12
CA THR A 54 2.27 -6.51 5.39
C THR A 54 3.41 -6.71 6.37
N ILE A 55 4.56 -7.23 5.91
CA ILE A 55 5.74 -7.43 6.76
C ILE A 55 6.24 -6.07 7.27
N PHE A 56 6.41 -5.10 6.37
CA PHE A 56 6.87 -3.76 6.75
C PHE A 56 5.91 -3.11 7.75
N MET A 57 4.61 -3.12 7.47
CA MET A 57 3.61 -2.50 8.33
C MET A 57 3.52 -3.19 9.69
N SER A 58 3.73 -4.50 9.76
CA SER A 58 3.77 -5.23 11.03
C SER A 58 4.97 -4.80 11.88
N ILE A 59 6.16 -4.73 11.28
CA ILE A 59 7.38 -4.27 11.95
C ILE A 59 7.23 -2.81 12.39
N ALA A 60 6.77 -1.94 11.48
CA ALA A 60 6.60 -0.52 11.76
C ALA A 60 5.56 -0.28 12.85
N ASN A 61 4.44 -1.01 12.88
CA ASN A 61 3.45 -0.91 13.96
C ASN A 61 3.94 -1.46 15.29
N TYR A 62 4.82 -2.46 15.28
CA TYR A 62 5.38 -2.97 16.53
C TYR A 62 6.40 -2.02 17.15
N PHE A 63 7.29 -1.43 16.35
CA PHE A 63 8.42 -0.65 16.87
C PHE A 63 8.23 0.86 16.86
N VAL A 64 7.42 1.42 15.96
CA VAL A 64 7.39 2.86 15.71
C VAL A 64 5.97 3.43 15.77
N ILE A 65 5.08 2.99 14.87
CA ILE A 65 3.79 3.63 14.64
C ILE A 65 2.89 3.53 15.88
N THR A 66 2.58 2.32 16.34
CA THR A 66 1.69 2.15 17.51
C THR A 66 2.31 2.68 18.80
N PRO A 67 3.60 2.46 19.12
CA PRO A 67 4.24 3.09 20.26
C PRO A 67 4.17 4.63 20.25
N LEU A 68 4.30 5.25 19.06
CA LEU A 68 4.21 6.70 18.92
C LEU A 68 2.78 7.21 19.14
N TYR A 69 1.76 6.47 18.68
CA TYR A 69 0.36 6.77 19.02
C TYR A 69 0.11 6.67 20.53
N LEU A 70 0.57 5.59 21.18
CA LEU A 70 0.45 5.41 22.63
C LEU A 70 1.09 6.57 23.40
N MET A 71 2.27 7.03 22.94
CA MET A 71 2.96 8.19 23.51
C MET A 71 2.15 9.49 23.35
N PHE A 72 1.59 9.76 22.17
CA PHE A 72 0.78 10.96 21.94
C PHE A 72 -0.51 10.99 22.76
N PHE A 73 -1.13 9.82 23.00
CA PHE A 73 -2.33 9.72 23.83
C PHE A 73 -2.03 9.57 25.33
N GLY A 74 -0.77 9.37 25.73
CA GLY A 74 -0.40 9.13 27.13
C GLY A 74 -0.97 7.83 27.70
N LEU A 75 -1.26 6.84 26.84
CA LEU A 75 -1.86 5.56 27.21
C LEU A 75 -0.87 4.41 27.05
N ASN A 76 -1.05 3.35 27.82
CA ASN A 76 -0.37 2.09 27.57
C ASN A 76 -1.18 1.18 26.61
N ALA A 77 -0.54 0.14 26.08
CA ALA A 77 -1.14 -0.77 25.10
C ALA A 77 -2.44 -1.41 25.60
N ASN A 78 -2.52 -1.78 26.88
CA ASN A 78 -3.74 -2.39 27.45
C ASN A 78 -4.89 -1.39 27.53
N GLN A 79 -4.61 -0.12 27.85
CA GLN A 79 -5.63 0.93 27.93
C GLN A 79 -6.19 1.30 26.55
N MET A 80 -5.34 1.41 25.53
CA MET A 80 -5.75 1.86 24.19
C MET A 80 -6.24 0.70 23.31
N LEU A 81 -5.55 -0.43 23.33
CA LEU A 81 -5.79 -1.55 22.41
C LEU A 81 -6.62 -2.67 23.04
N GLY A 82 -6.76 -2.69 24.38
CA GLY A 82 -7.40 -3.78 25.12
C GLY A 82 -6.61 -5.09 25.09
N MET A 83 -5.37 -5.08 24.58
CA MET A 83 -4.54 -6.26 24.41
C MET A 83 -3.05 -5.93 24.32
N PRO A 84 -2.16 -6.93 24.50
CA PRO A 84 -0.74 -6.77 24.23
C PRO A 84 -0.47 -6.33 22.78
N LEU A 85 0.53 -5.47 22.60
CA LEU A 85 0.91 -4.94 21.28
C LEU A 85 1.23 -6.04 20.26
N VAL A 86 1.88 -7.13 20.68
CA VAL A 86 2.16 -8.29 19.82
C VAL A 86 0.86 -8.88 19.26
N ASN A 87 -0.15 -9.06 20.11
CA ASN A 87 -1.43 -9.62 19.69
C ASN A 87 -2.12 -8.65 18.71
N TYR A 88 -2.15 -7.35 19.03
CA TYR A 88 -2.70 -6.33 18.13
C TYR A 88 -2.05 -6.36 16.74
N VAL A 89 -0.73 -6.54 16.65
CA VAL A 89 -0.04 -6.67 15.36
C VAL A 89 -0.47 -7.94 14.63
N LEU A 90 -0.50 -9.09 15.31
CA LEU A 90 -0.80 -10.38 14.68
C LEU A 90 -2.27 -10.53 14.24
N ILE A 91 -3.23 -10.09 15.06
CA ILE A 91 -4.66 -10.27 14.79
C ILE A 91 -5.35 -9.03 14.23
N GLY A 92 -4.70 -7.87 14.30
CA GLY A 92 -5.20 -6.61 13.73
C GLY A 92 -4.41 -6.22 12.49
N ILE A 93 -3.13 -5.86 12.65
CA ILE A 93 -2.31 -5.26 11.59
C ILE A 93 -2.06 -6.22 10.43
N VAL A 94 -1.65 -7.45 10.70
CA VAL A 94 -1.38 -8.46 9.66
C VAL A 94 -2.62 -8.72 8.79
N PRO A 95 -3.79 -9.13 9.33
CA PRO A 95 -4.97 -9.39 8.51
C PRO A 95 -5.49 -8.14 7.82
N PHE A 96 -5.46 -6.98 8.49
CA PHE A 96 -5.84 -5.71 7.86
C PHE A 96 -5.02 -5.41 6.60
N ASN A 97 -3.70 -5.55 6.66
CA ASN A 97 -2.84 -5.29 5.51
C ASN A 97 -3.00 -6.31 4.39
N LEU A 98 -3.25 -7.58 4.71
CA LEU A 98 -3.56 -8.61 3.71
C LEU A 98 -4.88 -8.32 2.97
N ILE A 99 -5.93 -7.98 3.70
CA ILE A 99 -7.24 -7.61 3.13
C ILE A 99 -7.10 -6.33 2.29
N LYS A 100 -6.43 -5.31 2.84
CA LYS A 100 -6.15 -4.05 2.12
C LYS A 100 -5.39 -4.30 0.83
N GLY A 101 -4.34 -5.12 0.86
CA GLY A 101 -3.57 -5.49 -0.32
C GLY A 101 -4.44 -6.14 -1.39
N PHE A 102 -5.28 -7.10 -1.01
CA PHE A 102 -6.23 -7.74 -1.93
C PHE A 102 -7.20 -6.73 -2.58
N ILE A 103 -7.85 -5.87 -1.78
CA ILE A 103 -8.82 -4.87 -2.27
C ILE A 103 -8.13 -3.89 -3.23
N VAL A 104 -6.98 -3.35 -2.84
CA VAL A 104 -6.24 -2.38 -3.65
C VAL A 104 -5.73 -3.03 -4.94
N SER A 105 -5.22 -4.27 -4.88
CA SER A 105 -4.81 -5.00 -6.08
C SER A 105 -5.98 -5.28 -7.03
N ALA A 106 -7.15 -5.68 -6.51
CA ALA A 106 -8.32 -5.90 -7.34
C ALA A 106 -8.73 -4.61 -8.07
N ALA A 107 -8.82 -3.49 -7.34
CA ALA A 107 -9.10 -2.19 -7.93
C ALA A 107 -8.05 -1.78 -8.97
N PHE A 108 -6.77 -1.94 -8.66
CA PHE A 108 -5.66 -1.62 -9.56
C PHE A 108 -5.71 -2.45 -10.85
N LEU A 109 -5.96 -3.76 -10.76
CA LEU A 109 -6.02 -4.64 -11.94
C LEU A 109 -7.20 -4.29 -12.86
N VAL A 110 -8.36 -3.95 -12.30
CA VAL A 110 -9.53 -3.49 -13.06
C VAL A 110 -9.21 -2.18 -13.78
N LEU A 111 -8.62 -1.22 -13.07
CA LEU A 111 -8.21 0.07 -13.65
C LEU A 111 -7.16 -0.12 -14.74
N HIS A 112 -6.14 -0.94 -14.48
CA HIS A 112 -5.08 -1.24 -15.45
C HIS A 112 -5.64 -1.85 -16.73
N ALA A 113 -6.62 -2.76 -16.64
CA ALA A 113 -7.23 -3.37 -17.81
C ALA A 113 -8.02 -2.38 -18.69
N LYS A 114 -8.64 -1.34 -18.11
CA LYS A 114 -9.45 -0.34 -18.83
C LYS A 114 -8.66 0.89 -19.26
N LEU A 115 -7.80 1.41 -18.38
CA LEU A 115 -7.11 2.68 -18.56
C LEU A 115 -5.90 2.54 -19.49
N LEU A 116 -5.14 1.44 -19.39
CA LEU A 116 -3.92 1.26 -20.18
C LEU A 116 -4.19 1.25 -21.70
N PRO A 117 -5.20 0.52 -22.23
CA PRO A 117 -5.52 0.57 -23.65
C PRO A 117 -6.02 1.94 -24.10
N TRP A 118 -6.78 2.64 -23.25
CA TRP A 118 -7.27 3.98 -23.56
C TRP A 118 -6.13 5.00 -23.64
N LEU A 119 -5.17 4.93 -22.71
CA LEU A 119 -4.02 5.82 -22.67
C LEU A 119 -3.09 5.58 -23.87
N SER A 120 -2.82 4.31 -24.21
CA SER A 120 -2.01 3.95 -25.37
C SER A 120 -2.63 4.47 -26.67
N ARG A 121 -3.95 4.35 -26.87
CA ARG A 121 -4.63 4.92 -28.04
C ARG A 121 -4.49 6.44 -28.12
N LYS A 122 -4.61 7.15 -26.98
CA LYS A 122 -4.47 8.61 -26.96
C LYS A 122 -3.05 9.07 -27.22
N GLN A 123 -2.06 8.36 -26.68
CA GLN A 123 -0.65 8.67 -26.92
C GLN A 123 -0.33 8.58 -28.42
N HIS A 124 -0.74 7.50 -29.09
CA HIS A 124 -0.55 7.36 -30.55
C HIS A 124 -1.28 8.45 -31.35
N ALA A 125 -2.51 8.81 -30.96
CA ALA A 125 -3.25 9.87 -31.62
C ALA A 125 -2.60 11.26 -31.48
N LEU A 126 -1.94 11.54 -30.35
CA LEU A 126 -1.18 12.77 -30.14
C LEU A 126 0.13 12.78 -30.94
N GLU A 127 0.88 11.67 -30.93
CA GLU A 127 2.11 11.52 -31.72
C GLU A 127 1.85 11.78 -33.22
N GLN A 128 0.76 11.24 -33.78
CA GLN A 128 0.38 11.45 -35.18
C GLN A 128 -0.02 12.90 -35.52
N ARG A 129 -0.49 13.69 -34.53
CA ARG A 129 -0.83 15.11 -34.74
C ARG A 129 0.37 16.04 -34.77
N HIS A 130 1.51 15.64 -34.20
CA HIS A 130 2.73 16.44 -34.17
C HIS A 130 3.70 16.14 -35.32
N THR A 131 3.43 15.07 -36.09
CA THR A 131 4.21 14.67 -37.27
C THR A 131 3.64 15.18 -38.60
N ILE A 132 2.54 15.93 -38.57
CA ILE A 132 1.90 16.61 -39.71
C ILE A 132 2.10 18.12 -39.54
#